data_AF-A0A0R2JUM2-F1
#
_entry.id   AF-A0A0R2JUM2-F1
#
_cell.length_a   1.000
_cell.length_b   1.000
_cell.length_c   1.000
_cell.angle_alpha   90.00
_cell.angle_beta   90.00
_cell.angle_gamma   90.00
#
_symmetry.space_group_name_H-M   'P 1'
#
loop_
_entity.id
_entity.type
_entity.pdbx_description
1 polymer ?
#
loop_
_entity_poly.entity_id
_entity_poly.type
_entity_poly.pdbx_seq_one_letter_code
_entity_poly.pdbx_strand_id
1 'polypeptide(L)'
;MKRMSKKKLERQEREKIAIDMNDFLIKYAESILGPKPDLAQQLYEAGKNDLTGLDKLLEDDGYGRKNQYENLAQGFICDFYHIEPEDGQQEKAELAREAINYLGKNANKFNQWAEE
;
A
#
# COMPACT_ATOMS: atom_id res chain seq x y z
N MET A 1 31.70 6.68 2.04
CA MET A 1 30.24 6.45 2.17
C MET A 1 29.71 7.20 3.38
N LYS A 2 28.74 8.12 3.23
CA LYS A 2 28.07 8.76 4.38
C LYS A 2 27.16 7.72 5.06
N ARG A 3 27.39 7.44 6.35
CA ARG A 3 26.50 6.61 7.18
C ARG A 3 25.13 7.29 7.24
N MET A 4 24.10 6.70 6.64
CA MET A 4 22.73 7.19 6.81
C MET A 4 22.24 6.88 8.22
N SER A 5 21.49 7.80 8.83
CA SER A 5 20.79 7.54 10.09
C SER A 5 19.80 6.39 9.89
N LYS A 6 19.69 5.49 10.87
CA LYS A 6 18.76 4.33 10.85
C LYS A 6 17.32 4.76 10.51
N LYS A 7 16.86 5.89 11.05
CA LYS A 7 15.54 6.47 10.77
C LYS A 7 15.37 6.92 9.31
N LYS A 8 16.45 7.42 8.69
CA LYS A 8 16.40 7.82 7.28
C LYS A 8 16.28 6.61 6.37
N LEU A 9 17.02 5.55 6.67
CA LEU A 9 16.95 4.29 5.92
C LEU A 9 15.56 3.67 6.02
N GLU A 10 15.04 3.54 7.25
CA GLU A 10 13.69 3.05 7.52
C GLU A 10 12.62 3.80 6.74
N ARG A 11 12.65 5.14 6.76
CA ARG A 11 11.70 5.95 5.98
C ARG A 11 11.79 5.67 4.47
N GLN A 12 13.00 5.47 3.94
CA GLN A 12 13.18 5.18 2.52
C GLN A 12 12.67 3.79 2.15
N GLU A 13 12.90 2.78 2.99
CA GLU A 13 12.41 1.43 2.73
C GLU A 13 10.87 1.35 2.89
N ARG A 14 10.29 2.05 3.89
CA ARG A 14 8.83 2.18 4.05
C ARG A 14 8.18 2.87 2.84
N GLU A 15 8.81 3.89 2.28
CA GLU A 15 8.31 4.55 1.07
C GLU A 15 8.32 3.62 -0.14
N LYS A 16 9.37 2.80 -0.31
CA LYS A 16 9.43 1.81 -1.41
C LYS A 16 8.34 0.76 -1.31
N ILE A 17 8.19 0.13 -0.14
CA ILE A 17 7.14 -0.88 0.04
C ILE A 17 5.74 -0.27 -0.10
N ALA A 18 5.54 0.99 0.32
CA ALA A 18 4.29 1.71 0.07
C ALA A 18 4.01 1.92 -1.44
N ILE A 19 5.03 2.15 -2.25
CA ILE A 19 4.89 2.22 -3.72
C ILE A 19 4.50 0.84 -4.27
N ASP A 20 5.20 -0.22 -3.84
CA ASP A 20 4.93 -1.59 -4.30
C ASP A 20 3.50 -2.05 -3.94
N MET A 21 3.07 -1.81 -2.69
CA MET A 21 1.71 -2.11 -2.24
C MET A 21 0.65 -1.41 -3.10
N ASN A 22 0.91 -0.17 -3.52
CA ASN A 22 0.00 0.61 -4.35
C ASN A 22 -0.03 0.12 -5.80
N ASP A 23 1.13 -0.19 -6.38
CA ASP A 23 1.23 -0.77 -7.73
C ASP A 23 0.49 -2.12 -7.80
N PHE A 24 0.67 -2.99 -6.81
CA PHE A 24 -0.05 -4.26 -6.76
C PHE A 24 -1.55 -4.08 -6.54
N LEU A 25 -1.97 -3.15 -5.68
CA LEU A 25 -3.39 -2.86 -5.48
C LEU A 25 -4.03 -2.34 -6.77
N ILE A 26 -3.37 -1.45 -7.51
CA ILE A 26 -3.89 -0.92 -8.78
C ILE A 26 -4.02 -2.05 -9.80
N LYS A 27 -2.95 -2.83 -10.04
CA LYS A 27 -2.99 -3.96 -10.98
C LYS A 27 -4.08 -4.96 -10.64
N TYR A 28 -4.26 -5.25 -9.35
CA TYR A 28 -5.33 -6.11 -8.90
C TYR A 28 -6.72 -5.48 -9.14
N ALA A 29 -6.89 -4.20 -8.81
CA ALA A 29 -8.14 -3.48 -9.04
C ALA A 29 -8.49 -3.37 -10.53
N GLU A 30 -7.52 -3.21 -11.41
CA GLU A 30 -7.72 -3.24 -12.87
C GLU A 30 -8.26 -4.58 -13.35
N SER A 31 -7.79 -5.69 -12.75
CA SER A 31 -8.30 -7.03 -13.09
C SER A 31 -9.77 -7.24 -12.71
N ILE A 32 -10.30 -6.43 -11.78
CA ILE A 32 -11.69 -6.49 -11.31
C ILE A 32 -12.56 -5.44 -12.01
N LEU A 33 -12.13 -4.17 -11.98
CA LEU A 33 -12.92 -3.01 -12.38
C LEU A 33 -12.66 -2.56 -13.82
N GLY A 34 -11.66 -3.16 -14.47
CA GLY A 34 -11.08 -2.70 -15.72
C GLY A 34 -10.15 -1.49 -15.53
N PRO A 35 -9.39 -1.12 -16.58
CA PRO A 35 -8.56 0.07 -16.56
C PRO A 35 -9.44 1.34 -16.46
N LYS A 36 -9.05 2.29 -15.62
CA LYS A 36 -9.70 3.59 -15.47
C LYS A 36 -8.64 4.69 -15.32
N PRO A 37 -8.82 5.87 -15.93
CA PRO A 37 -7.84 6.97 -15.87
C PRO A 37 -7.71 7.58 -14.46
N ASP A 38 -8.66 7.30 -13.56
CA ASP A 38 -8.70 7.80 -12.19
C ASP A 38 -8.68 6.67 -11.15
N LEU A 39 -8.29 5.45 -11.51
CA LEU A 39 -8.37 4.27 -10.64
C LEU A 39 -7.66 4.46 -9.29
N ALA A 40 -6.45 5.02 -9.29
CA ALA A 40 -5.70 5.31 -8.06
C ALA A 40 -6.46 6.28 -7.14
N GLN A 41 -7.17 7.24 -7.72
CA GLN A 41 -7.98 8.19 -6.96
C GLN A 41 -9.21 7.52 -6.36
N GLN A 42 -9.89 6.63 -7.11
CA GLN A 42 -11.03 5.87 -6.61
C GLN A 42 -10.64 4.95 -5.44
N LEU A 43 -9.51 4.25 -5.57
CA LEU A 43 -8.95 3.40 -4.52
C LEU A 43 -8.62 4.21 -3.25
N TYR A 44 -7.96 5.37 -3.40
CA TYR A 44 -7.68 6.26 -2.29
C TYR A 44 -8.97 6.74 -1.60
N GLU A 45 -9.94 7.23 -2.37
CA GLU A 45 -11.21 7.73 -1.79
C GLU A 45 -11.96 6.65 -1.03
N ALA A 46 -11.93 5.40 -1.51
CA ALA A 46 -12.49 4.26 -0.82
C ALA A 46 -11.75 3.93 0.49
N GLY A 47 -10.41 3.95 0.47
CA GLY A 47 -9.57 3.50 1.59
C GLY A 47 -9.09 4.56 2.58
N LYS A 48 -9.23 5.87 2.30
CA LYS A 48 -8.55 6.94 3.05
C LYS A 48 -8.94 7.05 4.52
N ASN A 49 -10.18 6.73 4.85
CA ASN A 49 -10.69 6.78 6.23
C ASN A 49 -10.61 5.40 6.90
N ASP A 50 -10.94 4.37 6.13
CA ASP A 50 -10.93 2.97 6.55
C ASP A 50 -10.59 2.09 5.35
N LEU A 51 -9.54 1.27 5.48
CA LEU A 51 -9.09 0.39 4.41
C LEU A 51 -10.14 -0.64 4.03
N THR A 52 -11.13 -0.94 4.89
CA THR A 52 -12.25 -1.83 4.53
C THR A 52 -13.16 -1.22 3.47
N GLY A 53 -13.03 0.07 3.14
CA GLY A 53 -13.71 0.65 2.00
C GLY A 53 -13.21 0.09 0.66
N LEU A 54 -11.98 -0.43 0.60
CA LEU A 54 -11.46 -1.13 -0.58
C LEU A 54 -12.28 -2.39 -0.88
N ASP A 55 -12.66 -3.16 0.14
CA ASP A 55 -13.48 -4.37 0.00
C ASP A 55 -14.83 -4.06 -0.65
N LYS A 56 -15.42 -2.91 -0.32
CA LYS A 56 -16.71 -2.47 -0.88
C LYS A 56 -16.57 -2.04 -2.34
N LEU A 57 -15.44 -1.41 -2.69
CA LEU A 57 -15.18 -0.97 -4.05
C LEU A 57 -14.85 -2.15 -4.98
N LEU A 58 -14.10 -3.13 -4.47
CA LEU A 58 -13.61 -4.28 -5.24
C LEU A 58 -14.57 -5.47 -5.18
N GLU A 59 -15.51 -5.49 -4.25
CA GLU A 59 -16.45 -6.60 -4.01
C GLU A 59 -15.75 -7.96 -3.84
N ASP A 60 -14.58 -7.95 -3.16
CA ASP A 60 -13.60 -9.04 -3.17
C ASP A 60 -13.40 -9.74 -1.81
N ASP A 61 -14.33 -9.54 -0.87
CA ASP A 61 -14.25 -10.02 0.52
C ASP A 61 -12.92 -9.62 1.24
N GLY A 62 -12.38 -8.47 0.83
CA GLY A 62 -11.16 -7.87 1.36
C GLY A 62 -9.88 -8.51 0.87
N TYR A 63 -9.90 -9.28 -0.22
CA TYR A 63 -8.70 -9.88 -0.79
C TYR A 63 -7.63 -8.84 -1.12
N GLY A 64 -7.99 -7.73 -1.77
CA GLY A 64 -7.10 -6.65 -2.17
C GLY A 64 -6.42 -6.00 -0.96
N ARG A 65 -7.21 -5.65 0.07
CA ARG A 65 -6.66 -5.11 1.34
C ARG A 65 -5.75 -6.11 2.04
N LYS A 66 -6.19 -7.36 2.23
CA LYS A 66 -5.41 -8.36 2.97
C LYS A 66 -4.11 -8.69 2.26
N ASN A 67 -4.16 -8.96 0.95
CA ASN A 67 -2.99 -9.45 0.21
C ASN A 67 -2.06 -8.34 -0.26
N GLN A 68 -2.59 -7.23 -0.77
CA GLN A 68 -1.76 -6.17 -1.34
C GLN A 68 -1.30 -5.17 -0.29
N TYR A 69 -1.93 -5.14 0.89
CA TYR A 69 -1.54 -4.23 1.97
C TYR A 69 -1.10 -4.98 3.22
N GLU A 70 -2.00 -5.70 3.90
CA GLU A 70 -1.70 -6.25 5.23
C GLU A 70 -0.57 -7.29 5.20
N ASN A 71 -0.60 -8.23 4.25
CA ASN A 71 0.39 -9.29 4.13
C ASN A 71 1.77 -8.74 3.70
N LEU A 72 1.80 -7.81 2.75
CA LEU A 72 3.05 -7.18 2.31
C LEU A 72 3.66 -6.32 3.41
N ALA A 73 2.83 -5.55 4.12
CA ALA A 73 3.29 -4.79 5.27
C ALA A 73 3.83 -5.73 6.36
N GLN A 74 3.13 -6.83 6.68
CA GLN A 74 3.59 -7.79 7.69
C GLN A 74 4.95 -8.39 7.31
N GLY A 75 5.12 -8.85 6.07
CA GLY A 75 6.39 -9.39 5.59
C GLY A 75 7.54 -8.39 5.72
N PHE A 76 7.31 -7.15 5.25
CA PHE A 76 8.29 -6.08 5.40
C PHE A 76 8.66 -5.79 6.86
N ILE A 77 7.67 -5.69 7.76
CA ILE A 77 7.89 -5.39 9.18
C ILE A 77 8.70 -6.52 9.84
N CYS A 78 8.33 -7.78 9.64
CA CYS A 78 9.06 -8.92 10.17
C CYS A 78 10.51 -8.93 9.69
N ASP A 79 10.73 -8.75 8.39
CA ASP A 79 12.07 -8.77 7.79
C ASP A 79 12.94 -7.60 8.24
N PHE A 80 12.36 -6.39 8.30
CA PHE A 80 13.10 -5.17 8.61
C PHE A 80 13.46 -5.04 10.09
N TYR A 81 12.55 -5.43 10.99
CA TYR A 81 12.78 -5.33 12.44
C TYR A 81 13.26 -6.63 13.08
N HIS A 82 13.28 -7.75 12.33
CA HIS A 82 13.61 -9.09 12.82
C HIS A 82 12.73 -9.52 13.99
N ILE A 83 11.42 -9.39 13.80
CA ILE A 83 10.38 -9.72 14.80
C ILE A 83 9.37 -10.71 14.25
N GLU A 84 8.68 -11.42 15.14
CA GLU A 84 7.59 -12.31 14.78
C GLU A 84 6.34 -11.50 14.37
N PRO A 85 5.42 -12.10 13.59
CA PRO A 85 4.26 -11.38 13.09
C PRO A 85 3.40 -10.73 14.18
N GLU A 86 3.22 -11.40 15.31
CA GLU A 86 2.37 -10.94 16.42
C GLU A 86 2.91 -9.66 17.08
N ASP A 87 4.23 -9.46 17.04
CA ASP A 87 4.90 -8.31 17.67
C ASP A 87 4.84 -7.04 16.82
N GLY A 88 4.53 -7.16 15.51
CA GLY A 88 4.56 -6.05 14.55
C GLY A 88 3.20 -5.51 14.12
N GLN A 89 2.12 -5.81 14.85
CA GLN A 89 0.76 -5.51 14.40
C GLN A 89 0.48 -4.01 14.26
N GLN A 90 1.04 -3.18 15.15
CA GLN A 90 0.86 -1.73 15.08
C GLN A 90 1.58 -1.16 13.86
N GLU A 91 2.85 -1.51 13.66
CA GLU A 91 3.69 -1.02 12.58
C GLU A 91 3.15 -1.46 11.22
N LYS A 92 2.59 -2.67 11.13
CA LYS A 92 1.86 -3.16 9.97
C LYS A 92 0.67 -2.25 9.64
N ALA A 93 -0.17 -1.95 10.63
CA ALA A 93 -1.34 -1.08 10.44
C ALA A 93 -0.93 0.35 10.06
N GLU A 94 0.15 0.86 10.65
CA GLU A 94 0.72 2.16 10.28
C GLU A 94 1.24 2.16 8.85
N LEU A 95 1.95 1.12 8.42
CA LEU A 95 2.48 1.02 7.06
C LEU A 95 1.36 0.91 6.01
N ALA A 96 0.30 0.14 6.30
CA ALA A 96 -0.88 0.07 5.45
C ALA A 96 -1.56 1.44 5.30
N ARG A 97 -1.64 2.23 6.38
CA ARG A 97 -2.13 3.62 6.33
C ARG A 97 -1.17 4.55 5.59
N GLU A 98 0.14 4.38 5.74
CA GLU A 98 1.11 5.14 4.97
C GLU A 98 0.98 4.88 3.48
N ALA A 99 0.77 3.63 3.07
CA ALA A 99 0.58 3.24 1.68
C ALA A 99 -0.65 3.93 1.05
N ILE A 100 -1.84 3.87 1.68
CA ILE A 100 -3.03 4.53 1.11
C ILE A 100 -2.87 6.05 1.07
N ASN A 101 -2.21 6.64 2.07
CA ASN A 101 -1.94 8.08 2.07
C ASN A 101 -0.92 8.48 0.99
N TYR A 102 0.06 7.62 0.73
CA TYR A 102 1.01 7.80 -0.37
C TYR A 102 0.31 7.73 -1.72
N LEU A 103 -0.65 6.81 -1.88
CA LEU A 103 -1.50 6.71 -3.06
C LEU A 103 -2.23 8.02 -3.31
N GLY A 104 -2.96 8.55 -2.33
CA GLY A 104 -3.70 9.79 -2.48
C GLY A 104 -2.83 11.00 -2.83
N LYS A 105 -1.64 11.11 -2.22
CA LYS A 105 -0.67 12.19 -2.53
C LYS A 105 -0.07 12.07 -3.93
N ASN A 106 -0.06 10.88 -4.52
CA ASN A 106 0.60 10.59 -5.78
C ASN A 106 -0.35 9.99 -6.83
N ALA A 107 -1.68 10.10 -6.65
CA ALA A 107 -2.66 9.38 -7.46
C ALA A 107 -2.49 9.66 -8.96
N ASN A 108 -2.21 10.91 -9.34
CA ASN A 108 -1.93 11.28 -10.72
C ASN A 108 -0.73 10.55 -11.32
N LYS A 109 0.34 10.31 -10.55
CA LYS A 109 1.52 9.58 -11.02
C LYS A 109 1.19 8.11 -11.27
N PHE A 110 0.46 7.51 -10.34
CA PHE A 110 0.04 6.11 -10.45
C PHE A 110 -0.92 5.89 -11.62
N ASN A 111 -1.87 6.79 -11.83
CA ASN A 111 -2.77 6.73 -12.99
C ASN A 111 -2.01 6.83 -14.32
N GLN A 112 -0.94 7.64 -14.38
CA GLN A 112 -0.10 7.75 -15.58
C GLN A 112 0.75 6.50 -15.82
N TRP A 113 1.28 5.88 -14.76
CA TRP A 113 2.06 4.64 -14.89
C TRP A 113 1.23 3.45 -15.38
N ALA A 114 -0.09 3.46 -15.16
CA ALA A 114 -0.98 2.42 -15.66
C ALA A 114 -1.27 2.52 -17.17
N GLU A 115 -0.95 3.66 -17.81
CA GLU A 115 -1.16 3.88 -19.25
C GLU A 115 0.05 3.45 -20.11
N GLU A 116 1.19 3.09 -19.50
CA GLU A 116 2.43 2.64 -20.19
C GLU A 116 2.48 1.12 -20.39
#